data_AF-A0A845BFC8-F1
#
_entry.id   AF-A0A845BFC8-F1
#
_cell.length_a   1.000
_cell.length_b   1.000
_cell.length_c   1.000
_cell.angle_alpha   90.00
_cell.angle_beta   90.00
_cell.angle_gamma   90.00
#
_symmetry.space_group_name_H-M   'P 1'
#
loop_
_entity.id
_entity.type
_entity.pdbx_description
1 polymer ?
#
loop_
_entity_poly.entity_id
_entity_poly.type
_entity_poly.pdbx_seq_one_letter_code
_entity_poly.pdbx_strand_id
1 'polypeptide(L)' 'MAARLWFIGSLLVALGLAARLIGWEFLLWVPRSVMNFIYEDPATSGIITLGILLMVVAQLIRRRD' A
#
# COMPACT_ATOMS: atom_id res chain seq x y z
N MET A 1 9.95 19.50 13.37
CA MET A 1 9.95 18.13 13.93
C MET A 1 8.65 17.77 14.63
N ALA A 2 8.20 18.54 15.64
CA ALA A 2 6.99 18.22 16.43
C ALA A 2 5.69 18.08 15.61
N ALA A 3 5.45 18.98 14.64
CA ALA A 3 4.27 18.91 13.77
C ALA A 3 4.19 17.62 12.94
N ARG A 4 5.33 17.07 12.54
CA ARG A 4 5.41 15.82 11.75
C ARG A 4 5.07 14.61 12.61
N LEU A 5 5.57 14.58 13.85
CA LEU A 5 5.23 13.52 14.83
C LEU A 5 3.75 13.59 15.24
N TRP A 6 3.22 14.80 15.41
CA TRP A 6 1.80 15.00 15.70
C TRP A 6 0.90 14.54 14.54
N PHE A 7 1.28 14.87 13.31
CA PHE A 7 0.59 14.38 12.12
C PHE A 7 0.61 12.85 12.02
N ILE A 8 1.77 12.23 12.25
CA ILE A 8 1.91 10.76 12.28
C ILE A 8 1.02 10.15 13.36
N GLY A 9 1.01 10.72 14.57
CA GLY A 9 0.14 10.27 15.67
C GLY A 9 -1.34 10.37 15.33
N SER A 10 -1.77 11.51 14.78
CA SER A 10 -3.14 11.71 14.29
C SER A 10 -3.50 10.70 13.19
N LEU A 11 -2.58 10.42 12.28
CA LEU A 11 -2.78 9.44 11.21
C LEU A 11 -2.96 8.03 11.78
N LEU A 12 -2.15 7.63 12.75
CA LEU A 12 -2.28 6.33 13.42
C LEU A 12 -3.63 6.21 14.14
N VAL A 13 -4.07 7.26 14.84
CA VAL A 13 -5.36 7.29 15.52
C VAL A 13 -6.50 7.19 14.52
N ALA A 14 -6.44 7.94 13.42
CA ALA A 14 -7.44 7.88 12.35
C ALA A 14 -7.49 6.50 11.68
N LEU A 15 -6.33 5.87 11.44
CA LEU A 15 -6.21 4.50 10.93
C LEU A 15 -6.82 3.49 11.90
N GLY A 16 -6.55 3.61 13.20
CA GLY A 16 -7.11 2.75 14.23
C GLY A 16 -8.62 2.89 14.37
N LEU A 17 -9.14 4.12 14.27
CA LEU A 17 -10.57 4.40 14.22
C LEU A 17 -11.23 3.81 12.97
N ALA A 18 -10.63 4.02 11.80
CA ALA A 18 -11.11 3.43 10.55
C ALA A 18 -11.11 1.89 10.61
N ALA A 19 -10.07 1.28 11.18
CA ALA A 19 -9.98 -0.16 11.38
C ALA A 19 -11.06 -0.69 12.33
N ARG A 20 -11.38 0.07 13.38
CA ARG A 20 -12.43 -0.31 14.32
C ARG A 20 -13.85 -0.13 13.76
N LEU A 21 -14.07 0.89 12.93
CA LEU A 21 -15.40 1.23 12.41
C LEU A 21 -15.78 0.45 11.16
N ILE A 22 -14.82 0.18 10.27
CA ILE A 22 -15.05 -0.39 8.94
C ILE A 22 -14.44 -1.80 8.83
N GLY A 23 -13.63 -2.21 9.82
CA GLY A 23 -12.98 -3.51 9.83
C GLY A 23 -11.68 -3.53 9.01
N TRP A 24 -10.77 -4.42 9.41
CA TRP A 24 -9.51 -4.64 8.70
C TRP A 24 -9.74 -5.22 7.31
N GLU A 25 -10.87 -5.89 7.08
CA GLU A 25 -11.28 -6.38 5.75
C GLU A 25 -11.41 -5.25 4.71
N PHE A 26 -11.98 -4.10 5.08
CA PHE A 26 -12.17 -2.97 4.16
C PHE A 26 -10.91 -2.16 3.97
N LEU A 27 -10.09 -2.00 5.02
CA LEU A 27 -8.81 -1.28 4.92
C LEU A 27 -7.77 -2.06 4.11
N LEU A 28 -7.77 -3.38 4.24
CA LEU A 28 -6.79 -4.26 3.59
C LEU A 28 -7.33 -4.90 2.32
N TRP A 29 -8.49 -4.46 1.81
CA TRP A 29 -9.08 -5.05 0.60
C TRP A 29 -8.16 -4.91 -0.61
N VAL A 30 -7.55 -3.74 -0.83
CA VAL A 30 -6.63 -3.51 -1.97
C VAL A 30 -5.38 -4.41 -1.85
N PRO A 31 -4.62 -4.40 -0.74
CA PRO A 31 -3.49 -5.32 -0.59
C PRO A 31 -3.87 -6.79 -0.75
N ARG A 32 -5.02 -7.20 -0.18
CA ARG A 32 -5.48 -8.59 -0.20
C ARG A 32 -5.90 -9.02 -1.61
N SER A 33 -6.57 -8.17 -2.38
CA SER A 33 -6.88 -8.43 -3.79
C SER A 33 -5.62 -8.52 -4.63
N VAL A 34 -4.62 -7.65 -4.40
CA VAL A 34 -3.32 -7.73 -5.07
C VAL A 34 -2.61 -9.04 -4.71
N MET A 35 -2.57 -9.43 -3.43
CA MET A 35 -1.96 -10.69 -3.01
C MET A 35 -2.68 -11.89 -3.59
N ASN A 36 -4.02 -11.93 -3.59
CA ASN A 36 -4.79 -13.01 -4.22
C ASN A 36 -4.51 -13.11 -5.72
N PHE A 37 -4.40 -11.97 -6.41
CA PHE A 37 -4.03 -11.93 -7.82
C PHE A 37 -2.61 -12.48 -8.08
N ILE A 38 -1.71 -12.41 -7.08
CA ILE A 38 -0.36 -13.00 -7.13
C ILE A 38 -0.40 -14.51 -6.96
N TYR A 39 -1.30 -15.02 -6.13
CA TYR A 39 -1.40 -16.45 -5.84
C TYR A 39 -2.15 -17.27 -6.89
N GLU A 40 -3.12 -16.70 -7.63
CA GLU A 40 -3.92 -17.44 -8.62
C GLU A 40 -3.14 -17.84 -9.88
N ASP A 41 -2.30 -16.97 -10.43
CA ASP A 41 -1.53 -17.24 -11.65
C ASP A 41 -0.09 -16.71 -11.56
N PRO A 42 0.84 -17.50 -10.98
CA PRO A 42 2.18 -17.02 -10.61
C PRO A 42 3.03 -16.60 -11.82
N ALA A 43 2.80 -17.17 -13.00
CA ALA A 43 3.53 -16.80 -14.22
C ALA A 43 3.14 -15.39 -14.73
N THR A 44 1.85 -15.09 -14.78
CA THR A 44 1.32 -13.81 -15.25
C THR A 44 1.50 -12.72 -14.20
N SER A 45 1.27 -13.08 -12.94
CA SER A 45 1.33 -12.13 -11.83
C SER A 45 2.76 -11.77 -11.44
N GLY A 46 3.73 -12.67 -11.65
CA GLY A 46 5.15 -12.35 -11.52
C GLY A 46 5.59 -11.24 -12.49
N ILE A 47 5.13 -11.28 -13.74
CA ILE A 47 5.45 -10.27 -14.76
C ILE A 47 4.78 -8.93 -14.43
N ILE A 48 3.50 -8.95 -14.06
CA ILE A 48 2.77 -7.72 -13.70
C ILE A 48 3.37 -7.08 -12.45
N THR A 49 3.68 -7.87 -11.42
CA THR A 49 4.29 -7.38 -10.18
C THR A 49 5.69 -6.80 -10.44
N LEU A 50 6.51 -7.47 -11.26
CA LEU A 50 7.80 -6.93 -11.71
C LEU A 50 7.63 -5.63 -12.49
N GLY A 51 6.66 -5.57 -13.41
CA GLY A 51 6.36 -4.36 -14.17
C GLY A 51 5.97 -3.18 -13.28
N ILE A 52 5.08 -3.40 -12.31
CA ILE A 52 4.69 -2.39 -11.32
C ILE A 52 5.88 -1.97 -10.46
N LEU A 53 6.68 -2.94 -9.98
CA LEU A 53 7.87 -2.68 -9.17
C LEU A 53 8.86 -1.79 -9.94
N LEU A 54 9.12 -2.10 -11.22
CA LEU A 54 9.97 -1.30 -12.09
C LEU A 54 9.39 0.10 -12.34
N MET A 55 8.07 0.21 -12.53
CA MET A 55 7.36 1.50 -12.64
C MET A 55 7.55 2.36 -11.39
N VAL A 56 7.39 1.77 -10.20
CA VAL A 56 7.56 2.47 -8.91
C VAL A 56 9.01 2.89 -8.72
N VAL A 57 9.98 2.02 -9.04
CA VAL A 57 11.41 2.35 -8.99
C VAL A 57 11.73 3.50 -9.96
N ALA A 58 11.26 3.43 -11.20
CA ALA A 58 11.43 4.50 -12.17
C ALA A 58 10.77 5.81 -11.72
N GLN A 59 9.60 5.74 -11.09
CA GLN A 59 8.87 6.91 -10.59
C GLN A 59 9.54 7.52 -9.36
N LEU A 60 10.18 6.72 -8.52
CA LEU A 60 11.01 7.17 -7.39
C LEU A 60 12.27 7.89 -7.87
N ILE A 61 12.93 7.35 -8.89
CA ILE A 61 14.09 7.98 -9.52
C ILE A 61 13.67 9.32 -10.15
N ARG A 62 12.58 9.33 -10.93
CA ARG A 62 12.06 10.55 -11.58
C ARG A 62 11.60 11.63 -10.59
N ARG A 63 11.13 11.27 -9.40
CA ARG A 63 10.73 12.24 -8.36
C ARG A 63 11.92 12.85 -7.61
N ARG A 64 13.13 12.33 -7.82
CA ARG A 64 14.34 12.77 -7.12
C ARG A 64 15.20 13.76 -7.93
N ASP A 65 14.89 13.93 -9.22
CA ASP A 65 15.42 14.98 -10.11
C ASP A 65 14.40 16.12 -10.28
#